data_AF-A0A939V663-F1
#
_entry.id   AF-A0A939V663-F1
#
_cell.length_a   1.000
_cell.length_b   1.000
_cell.length_c   1.000
_cell.angle_alpha   90.00
_cell.angle_beta   90.00
_cell.angle_gamma   90.00
#
_symmetry.space_group_name_H-M   'P 1'
#
loop_
_entity.id
_entity.type
_entity.pdbx_description
1 polymer ?
#
loop_
_entity_poly.entity_id
_entity_poly.type
_entity_poly.pdbx_seq_one_letter_code
_entity_poly.pdbx_strand_id
1 'polypeptide(L)'
;MKKLFIGFVVVLSTVFSAHAYQVLSSRELGKGDARNQNVVVKCTTEMGKLSNQTCSLRRYVKCNGTGVKKKCSGWQGWRDLRNPEKQFSDWKTAANECCRTMGLR
;
A
#
# COMPACT_ATOMS: atom_id res chain seq x y z
N MET A 1 45.01 -17.12 32.63
CA MET A 1 43.83 -17.99 32.45
C MET A 1 42.70 -17.20 31.78
N LYS A 2 42.30 -17.66 30.59
CA LYS A 2 41.00 -17.56 29.88
C LYS A 2 39.98 -16.51 30.37
N LYS A 3 39.48 -15.65 29.46
CA LYS A 3 38.11 -15.66 28.88
C LYS A 3 38.14 -14.87 27.55
N LEU A 4 38.40 -15.52 26.41
CA LEU A 4 37.43 -16.01 25.42
C LEU A 4 36.55 -14.92 24.77
N PHE A 5 36.99 -14.52 23.58
CA PHE A 5 36.19 -14.03 22.46
C PHE A 5 34.95 -14.88 22.24
N ILE A 6 33.76 -14.30 22.35
CA ILE A 6 32.53 -14.71 21.66
C ILE A 6 31.80 -13.38 21.41
N GLY A 7 31.69 -12.87 20.20
CA GLY A 7 31.23 -13.57 19.02
C GLY A 7 29.92 -12.89 18.64
N PHE A 8 30.05 -11.98 17.69
CA PHE A 8 29.03 -11.21 16.99
C PHE A 8 27.77 -12.07 16.70
N VAL A 9 26.70 -11.92 17.49
CA VAL A 9 25.40 -12.52 17.19
C VAL A 9 24.46 -11.38 16.80
N VAL A 10 24.67 -10.94 15.56
CA VAL A 10 23.66 -10.24 14.78
C VAL A 10 22.59 -11.26 14.44
N VAL A 11 21.59 -11.42 15.30
CA VAL A 11 20.31 -11.98 14.83
C VAL A 11 19.57 -10.82 14.19
N LEU A 12 19.88 -10.63 12.92
CA LEU A 12 19.06 -9.92 11.95
C LEU A 12 17.75 -10.71 11.82
N SER A 13 16.89 -10.67 12.83
CA SER A 13 15.47 -11.03 12.70
C SER A 13 14.74 -9.86 12.04
N THR A 14 15.28 -9.34 10.93
CA THR A 14 14.44 -8.70 9.93
C THR A 14 13.70 -9.85 9.28
N VAL A 15 12.50 -10.10 9.80
CA VAL A 15 11.50 -10.92 9.15
C VAL A 15 11.42 -10.41 7.71
N PHE A 16 12.05 -11.11 6.78
CA PHE A 16 11.81 -10.95 5.36
C PHE A 16 10.42 -11.52 5.11
N SER A 17 9.38 -10.87 5.62
CA SER A 17 8.09 -10.95 4.98
C SER A 17 8.32 -10.30 3.62
N ALA A 18 8.56 -11.15 2.61
CA ALA A 18 8.61 -10.77 1.22
C ALA A 18 7.23 -10.21 0.85
N HIS A 19 7.01 -8.96 1.23
CA HIS A 19 5.81 -8.23 0.89
C HIS A 19 5.85 -8.02 -0.61
N ALA A 20 4.78 -8.41 -1.29
CA ALA A 20 4.49 -8.12 -2.69
C ALA A 20 4.89 -6.68 -3.08
N TYR A 21 4.70 -5.75 -2.15
CA TYR A 21 4.97 -4.35 -2.40
C TYR A 21 5.64 -3.69 -1.20
N GLN A 22 6.36 -2.61 -1.46
CA GLN A 22 6.81 -1.65 -0.45
C GLN A 22 5.94 -0.40 -0.53
N VAL A 23 5.38 0.03 0.61
CA VAL A 23 4.64 1.30 0.67
C VAL A 23 5.63 2.45 0.53
N LEU A 24 5.49 3.26 -0.53
CA LEU A 24 6.32 4.44 -0.77
C LEU A 24 5.74 5.68 -0.10
N SER A 25 4.41 5.76 -0.08
CA SER A 25 3.68 6.87 0.49
C SER A 25 2.27 6.40 0.79
N SER A 26 1.91 6.34 2.07
CA SER A 26 0.50 6.36 2.44
C SER A 26 0.14 7.82 2.76
N ARG A 27 -0.48 8.50 1.79
CA ARG A 27 -1.33 9.66 2.11
C ARG A 27 -2.64 9.19 2.76
N GLU A 28 -2.55 8.24 3.69
CA GLU A 28 -3.55 8.06 4.75
C GLU A 28 -3.47 9.24 5.74
N LEU A 29 -2.32 9.96 5.78
CA LEU A 29 -1.94 10.92 6.82
C LEU A 29 -1.58 12.33 6.29
N GLY A 30 -1.79 12.59 5.00
CA GLY A 30 -1.52 13.90 4.41
C GLY A 30 -2.64 14.88 4.75
N LYS A 31 -2.30 15.91 5.54
CA LYS A 31 -3.10 17.07 5.99
C LYS A 31 -3.98 17.81 4.95
N GLY A 32 -4.17 17.29 3.73
CA GLY A 32 -4.79 18.00 2.62
C GLY A 32 -6.28 17.72 2.40
N ASP A 33 -6.82 16.54 2.72
CA ASP A 33 -8.26 16.30 2.49
C ASP A 33 -8.76 15.04 3.22
N ALA A 34 -9.51 15.19 4.31
CA ALA A 34 -10.09 14.08 5.08
C ALA A 34 -11.11 13.23 4.29
N ARG A 35 -11.38 13.60 3.03
CA ARG A 35 -12.33 12.98 2.12
C ARG A 35 -11.67 12.15 1.00
N ASN A 36 -10.33 12.14 0.93
CA ASN A 36 -9.57 11.45 -0.09
C ASN A 36 -8.34 10.77 0.53
N GLN A 37 -8.20 9.47 0.33
CA GLN A 37 -7.03 8.72 0.75
C GLN A 37 -6.28 8.18 -0.44
N ASN A 38 -4.96 8.27 -0.38
CA ASN A 38 -4.06 7.80 -1.43
C ASN A 38 -2.98 6.91 -0.84
N VAL A 39 -2.68 5.81 -1.51
CA VAL A 39 -1.58 4.92 -1.17
C VAL A 39 -0.78 4.65 -2.43
N VAL A 40 0.52 4.89 -2.37
CA VAL A 40 1.45 4.56 -3.43
C VAL A 40 2.37 3.46 -2.93
N VAL A 41 2.44 2.38 -3.70
CA VAL A 41 3.33 1.25 -3.41
C VAL A 41 4.26 1.00 -4.58
N LYS A 42 5.44 0.46 -4.31
CA LYS A 42 6.39 -0.08 -5.28
C LYS A 42 6.24 -1.59 -5.29
N CYS A 43 6.01 -2.17 -6.46
CA CYS A 43 5.89 -3.63 -6.56
C CYS A 43 7.25 -4.31 -6.45
N THR A 44 7.26 -5.55 -6.01
CA THR A 44 8.46 -6.40 -5.99
C THR A 44 8.44 -7.36 -7.17
N THR A 45 9.60 -7.75 -7.65
CA THR A 45 9.73 -8.81 -8.65
C THR A 45 9.53 -10.16 -7.98
N GLU A 46 9.39 -11.23 -8.77
CA GLU A 46 9.27 -12.60 -8.24
C GLU A 46 10.44 -13.00 -7.32
N MET A 47 11.61 -12.40 -7.54
CA MET A 47 12.83 -12.57 -6.76
C MET A 47 12.88 -11.67 -5.49
N GLY A 48 11.79 -10.96 -5.16
CA GLY A 48 11.71 -10.08 -3.99
C GLY A 48 12.48 -8.76 -4.13
N LYS A 49 12.97 -8.41 -5.33
CA LYS A 49 13.64 -7.12 -5.56
C LYS A 49 12.59 -6.04 -5.84
N LEU A 50 12.83 -4.82 -5.35
CA LEU A 50 11.97 -3.69 -5.69
C LEU A 50 12.03 -3.38 -7.18
N SER A 51 10.89 -3.41 -7.85
CA SER A 51 10.73 -2.94 -9.22
C SER A 51 10.79 -1.42 -9.29
N ASN A 52 10.95 -0.85 -10.48
CA ASN A 52 10.71 0.58 -10.71
C ASN A 52 9.24 0.91 -10.94
N GLN A 53 8.38 -0.11 -11.06
CA GLN A 53 6.95 0.05 -11.23
C GLN A 53 6.26 0.41 -9.91
N THR A 54 5.30 1.32 -9.98
CA THR A 54 4.49 1.76 -8.85
C THR A 54 3.00 1.60 -9.12
N CYS A 55 2.27 1.35 -8.04
CA CYS A 55 0.82 1.29 -8.00
C CYS A 55 0.32 2.46 -7.17
N SER A 56 -0.57 3.26 -7.75
CA SER A 56 -1.19 4.40 -7.07
C SER A 56 -2.66 4.07 -6.84
N LEU A 57 -3.01 3.91 -5.57
CA LEU A 57 -4.34 3.55 -5.11
C LEU A 57 -5.02 4.77 -4.51
N ARG A 58 -6.33 4.87 -4.73
CA ARG A 58 -7.14 5.94 -4.18
C ARG A 58 -8.48 5.43 -3.69
N ARG A 59 -9.00 6.07 -2.65
CA ARG A 59 -10.42 6.01 -2.30
C ARG A 59 -10.94 7.37 -1.84
N TYR A 60 -12.24 7.53 -1.95
CA TYR A 60 -12.94 8.74 -1.55
C TYR A 60 -14.00 8.43 -0.49
N VAL A 61 -14.37 9.43 0.30
CA VAL A 61 -15.54 9.33 1.16
C VAL A 61 -16.79 9.19 0.28
N LYS A 62 -17.72 8.31 0.65
CA LYS A 62 -18.99 8.18 -0.05
C LYS A 62 -19.89 9.34 0.34
N CYS A 63 -20.28 10.16 -0.63
CA CYS A 63 -21.23 11.25 -0.43
C CYS A 63 -22.49 10.99 -1.24
N ASN A 64 -23.65 11.09 -0.60
CA ASN A 64 -24.95 11.01 -1.23
C ASN A 64 -25.67 12.36 -1.14
N GLY A 65 -26.45 12.69 -2.18
CA GLY A 65 -27.17 13.96 -2.28
C GLY A 65 -26.37 15.10 -2.91
N THR A 66 -27.05 16.22 -3.16
CA THR A 66 -26.49 17.42 -3.80
C THR A 66 -26.74 18.66 -2.93
N GLY A 67 -25.91 19.69 -3.12
CA GLY A 67 -26.01 20.97 -2.41
C GLY A 67 -25.98 20.83 -0.89
N VAL A 68 -26.84 21.60 -0.20
CA VAL A 68 -26.94 21.65 1.26
C VAL A 68 -27.38 20.33 1.92
N LYS A 69 -27.91 19.36 1.14
CA LYS A 69 -28.33 18.04 1.64
C LYS A 69 -27.26 16.96 1.47
N LYS A 70 -26.06 17.32 0.98
CA LYS A 70 -24.97 16.36 0.77
C LYS A 70 -24.49 15.79 2.10
N LYS A 71 -24.69 14.49 2.31
CA LYS A 71 -24.18 13.76 3.47
C LYS A 71 -23.05 12.84 3.04
N CYS A 72 -21.90 12.94 3.70
CA CYS A 72 -20.73 12.11 3.43
C CYS A 72 -20.49 11.18 4.60
N SER A 73 -20.64 9.87 4.38
CA SER A 73 -20.47 8.85 5.42
C SER A 73 -19.95 7.55 4.80
N GLY A 74 -18.95 6.95 5.45
CA GLY A 74 -18.29 5.75 4.96
C GLY A 74 -17.36 6.01 3.78
N TRP A 75 -16.59 4.99 3.42
CA TRP A 75 -15.59 5.06 2.36
C TRP A 75 -16.05 4.28 1.14
N GLN A 76 -15.70 4.78 -0.05
CA GLN A 76 -15.73 3.97 -1.26
C GLN A 76 -14.64 2.88 -1.20
N GLY A 77 -14.78 1.86 -2.04
CA GLY A 77 -13.73 0.88 -2.25
C GLY A 77 -12.44 1.54 -2.76
N TRP A 78 -11.31 0.95 -2.41
CA TRP A 78 -10.01 1.28 -2.98
C TRP A 78 -9.98 0.95 -4.46
N ARG A 79 -9.39 1.84 -5.24
CA ARG A 79 -9.24 1.68 -6.69
C ARG A 79 -7.79 1.93 -7.08
N ASP A 80 -7.31 1.15 -8.03
CA ASP A 80 -6.09 1.48 -8.74
C ASP A 80 -6.39 2.62 -9.73
N LEU A 81 -5.57 3.67 -9.73
CA LEU A 81 -5.71 4.77 -10.67
C LEU A 81 -5.45 4.34 -12.13
N ARG A 82 -4.72 3.24 -12.36
CA ARG A 82 -4.52 2.67 -13.69
C ARG A 82 -5.72 1.88 -14.18
N ASN A 83 -6.48 1.26 -13.27
CA ASN A 83 -7.69 0.52 -13.58
C ASN A 83 -8.81 0.85 -12.57
N PRO A 84 -9.55 1.95 -12.80
CA PRO A 84 -10.55 2.44 -11.84
C PRO A 84 -11.85 1.63 -11.80
N GLU A 85 -12.02 0.65 -12.70
CA GLU A 85 -13.21 -0.20 -12.75
C GLU A 85 -13.23 -1.22 -11.60
N LYS A 86 -12.05 -1.70 -11.20
CA LYS A 86 -11.92 -2.63 -10.08
C LYS A 86 -11.91 -1.88 -8.76
N GLN A 87 -12.79 -2.32 -7.85
CA GLN A 87 -12.90 -1.81 -6.50
C GLN A 87 -12.57 -2.90 -5.49
N PHE A 88 -11.82 -2.52 -4.46
CA PHE A 88 -11.36 -3.42 -3.41
C PHE A 88 -11.79 -2.90 -2.04
N SER A 89 -12.05 -3.82 -1.12
CA SER A 89 -12.37 -3.50 0.28
C SER A 89 -11.22 -2.82 1.02
N ASP A 90 -9.99 -3.17 0.66
CA ASP A 90 -8.77 -2.73 1.32
C ASP A 90 -7.66 -2.41 0.29
N TRP A 91 -6.73 -1.53 0.68
CA TRP A 91 -5.67 -1.09 -0.22
C TRP A 91 -4.62 -2.17 -0.46
N LYS A 92 -4.46 -3.14 0.45
CA LYS A 92 -3.46 -4.21 0.32
C LYS A 92 -3.82 -5.15 -0.82
N THR A 93 -5.09 -5.54 -0.90
CA THR A 93 -5.65 -6.33 -1.99
C THR A 93 -5.56 -5.57 -3.31
N ALA A 94 -5.88 -4.27 -3.31
CA ALA A 94 -5.74 -3.44 -4.50
C ALA A 94 -4.27 -3.33 -4.96
N ALA A 95 -3.32 -3.20 -4.03
CA ALA A 95 -1.89 -3.16 -4.31
C ALA A 95 -1.40 -4.48 -4.92
N ASN A 96 -1.77 -5.61 -4.32
CA ASN A 96 -1.43 -6.95 -4.83
C ASN A 96 -1.96 -7.16 -6.25
N GLU A 97 -3.23 -6.84 -6.50
CA GLU A 97 -3.80 -7.00 -7.84
C GLU A 97 -3.12 -6.08 -8.85
N CYS A 98 -2.84 -4.83 -8.47
CA CYS A 98 -2.12 -3.89 -9.32
C CYS A 98 -0.71 -4.43 -9.66
N CYS A 99 0.06 -4.92 -8.69
CA CYS A 99 1.36 -5.56 -8.96
C CYS A 99 1.22 -6.80 -9.85
N ARG A 100 0.23 -7.65 -9.60
CA ARG A 100 -0.05 -8.84 -10.40
C ARG A 100 -0.37 -8.51 -11.85
N THR A 101 -1.13 -7.44 -12.12
CA THR A 101 -1.43 -6.99 -13.50
C THR A 101 -0.20 -6.50 -14.25
N MET A 102 0.89 -6.15 -13.54
CA MET A 102 2.17 -5.79 -14.14
C MET A 102 3.12 -6.99 -14.31
N GLY A 103 2.67 -8.21 -13.97
CA GLY A 103 3.54 -9.38 -13.92
C GLY A 103 4.56 -9.31 -12.77
N LEU A 104 4.21 -8.58 -11.70
CA LEU A 104 5.02 -8.42 -10.50
C LEU A 104 4.35 -9.11 -9.31
N ARG A 105 5.11 -9.29 -8.24
CA ARG A 105 4.69 -10.02 -7.05
C ARG A 105 3.98 -9.13 -6.06
#